data_AF-A0A8C4WV27-F1
#
_entry.id   AF-A0A8C4WV27-F1
#
_cell.length_a   1.000
_cell.length_b   1.000
_cell.length_c   1.000
_cell.angle_alpha   90.00
_cell.angle_beta   90.00
_cell.angle_gamma   90.00
#
_symmetry.space_group_name_H-M   'P 1'
#
loop_
_entity.id
_entity.type
_entity.pdbx_description
1 polymer ?
#
loop_
_entity_poly.entity_id
_entity_poly.type
_entity_poly.pdbx_seq_one_letter_code
_entity_poly.pdbx_strand_id
1 'polypeptide(L)'
;MDGCGEIVCLTSGCCPWKEHLFDLEVELGLDTPVKFVLYQDQNGGWRVQCVPVTMHSFKNRLSLPEPWRGLRGDSLSQIAGIPDCIFVHANGFIGGNANREGTLAMACAALRLTYLP
;
A
#
# COMPACT_ATOMS: atom_id res chain seq x y z
N MET A 1 -14.32 -4.34 2.10
CA MET A 1 -13.06 -5.04 2.44
C MET A 1 -12.84 -6.07 1.35
N ASP A 2 -11.74 -5.96 0.62
CA ASP A 2 -11.46 -6.87 -0.48
C ASP A 2 -10.79 -8.12 0.08
N GLY A 3 -11.59 -9.12 0.49
CA GLY A 3 -11.24 -10.55 0.69
C GLY A 3 -10.06 -10.99 1.58
N CYS A 4 -9.09 -10.14 1.91
CA CYS A 4 -7.85 -10.48 2.60
C CYS A 4 -7.67 -9.79 3.96
N GLY A 5 -8.52 -8.82 4.33
CA GLY A 5 -8.43 -8.10 5.61
C GLY A 5 -7.17 -7.22 5.79
N GLU A 6 -6.17 -7.35 4.91
CA GLU A 6 -4.86 -6.71 5.04
C GLU A 6 -4.73 -5.39 4.25
N ILE A 7 -5.77 -4.98 3.53
CA ILE A 7 -5.81 -3.76 2.70
C ILE A 7 -7.03 -2.92 3.08
N VAL A 8 -6.80 -1.65 3.38
CA VAL A 8 -7.86 -0.65 3.58
C VAL A 8 -7.83 0.37 2.46
N CYS A 9 -8.98 0.67 1.87
CA CYS A 9 -9.13 1.72 0.86
C CYS A 9 -9.93 2.89 1.46
N LEU A 10 -9.31 4.07 1.49
CA LEU A 10 -9.94 5.31 1.93
C LEU A 10 -10.55 6.01 0.71
N THR A 11 -11.87 6.15 0.70
CA THR A 11 -12.61 6.80 -0.39
C THR A 11 -12.58 8.32 -0.34
N SER A 12 -12.18 8.88 0.81
CA SER A 12 -12.03 10.31 1.04
C SER A 12 -10.54 10.63 1.20
N GLY A 13 -9.97 11.40 0.27
CA GLY A 13 -8.58 11.84 0.34
C GLY A 13 -8.30 12.75 1.55
N CYS A 14 -7.03 12.91 1.91
CA CYS A 14 -6.53 13.85 2.92
C CYS A 14 -6.85 13.55 4.42
N CYS A 15 -7.28 12.35 4.78
CA CYS A 15 -7.50 12.00 6.20
C CYS A 15 -6.23 11.44 6.87
N PRO A 16 -5.77 11.97 8.03
CA PRO A 16 -4.74 11.34 8.85
C PRO A 16 -5.26 10.01 9.41
N TRP A 17 -4.84 8.91 8.81
CA TRP A 17 -5.40 7.58 9.08
C TRP A 17 -4.62 6.74 10.11
N LYS A 18 -3.34 7.07 10.36
CA LYS A 18 -2.46 6.18 11.14
C LYS A 18 -2.98 5.93 12.55
N GLU A 19 -3.18 6.98 13.34
CA GLU A 19 -3.62 6.88 14.73
C GLU A 19 -4.93 6.08 14.85
N HIS A 20 -5.94 6.51 14.11
CA HIS A 20 -7.23 5.83 14.03
C HIS A 20 -7.12 4.35 13.61
N LEU A 21 -6.23 4.00 12.69
CA LEU A 21 -6.04 2.61 12.28
C LEU A 21 -5.52 1.76 13.45
N PHE A 22 -4.53 2.26 14.19
CA PHE A 22 -3.98 1.52 15.33
C PHE A 22 -5.00 1.40 16.47
N ASP A 23 -5.77 2.46 16.75
CA ASP A 23 -6.82 2.42 17.77
C ASP A 23 -7.92 1.43 17.40
N LEU A 24 -8.38 1.43 16.15
CA LEU A 24 -9.40 0.51 15.65
C LEU A 24 -8.93 -0.95 15.65
N GLU A 25 -7.66 -1.21 15.33
CA GLU A 25 -7.11 -2.56 15.42
C GLU A 25 -7.16 -3.12 16.84
N VAL A 26 -6.90 -2.27 17.85
CA VAL A 26 -7.00 -2.62 19.27
C VAL A 26 -8.46 -2.79 19.69
N GLU A 27 -9.32 -1.83 19.35
CA GLU A 27 -10.74 -1.83 19.72
C GLU A 27 -11.49 -3.04 19.15
N LEU A 28 -11.22 -3.38 17.90
CA LEU A 28 -11.89 -4.47 17.18
C LEU A 28 -11.21 -5.83 17.39
N GLY A 29 -10.05 -5.87 18.06
CA GLY A 29 -9.31 -7.11 18.30
C GLY A 29 -8.91 -7.83 17.01
N LEU A 30 -8.41 -7.11 16.01
CA LEU A 30 -8.11 -7.69 14.70
C LEU A 30 -6.89 -8.63 14.77
N ASP A 31 -7.12 -9.92 14.52
CA ASP A 31 -6.05 -10.93 14.46
C ASP A 31 -5.14 -10.76 13.24
N THR A 32 -5.67 -10.18 12.16
CA THR A 32 -4.92 -9.93 10.91
C THR A 32 -4.68 -8.43 10.75
N PRO A 33 -3.44 -7.95 10.96
CA PRO A 33 -3.13 -6.53 10.90
C PRO A 33 -3.15 -6.01 9.46
N VAL A 34 -3.63 -4.77 9.29
CA VAL A 34 -3.63 -4.10 7.99
C VAL A 34 -2.20 -3.81 7.56
N LYS A 35 -1.86 -4.10 6.30
CA LYS A 35 -0.51 -3.92 5.73
C LYS A 35 -0.41 -2.74 4.79
N PHE A 36 -1.49 -2.45 4.07
CA PHE A 36 -1.53 -1.38 3.09
C PHE A 36 -2.78 -0.51 3.26
N VAL A 37 -2.58 0.80 3.11
CA VAL A 37 -3.66 1.78 3.01
C VAL A 37 -3.61 2.42 1.64
N LEU A 38 -4.75 2.41 0.95
CA LEU A 38 -4.93 2.98 -0.37
C LEU A 38 -5.72 4.28 -0.28
N TYR A 39 -5.27 5.33 -0.95
CA TYR A 39 -5.97 6.61 -0.99
C TYR A 39 -5.59 7.41 -2.23
N GLN A 40 -6.46 8.33 -2.63
CA GLN A 40 -6.15 9.30 -3.68
C GLN A 40 -5.37 10.49 -3.09
N ASP A 41 -4.31 10.90 -3.77
CA ASP A 41 -3.57 12.10 -3.44
C ASP A 41 -4.23 13.37 -4.01
N GLN A 42 -3.66 14.52 -3.67
CA GLN A 42 -4.19 15.83 -4.10
C GLN A 42 -4.09 16.07 -5.61
N ASN A 43 -3.26 15.29 -6.32
CA ASN A 43 -3.06 15.40 -7.77
C ASN A 43 -3.92 14.38 -8.53
N GLY A 44 -4.85 13.70 -7.86
CA GLY A 44 -5.73 12.70 -8.45
C GLY A 44 -5.10 11.32 -8.64
N GLY A 45 -3.81 11.16 -8.35
CA GLY A 45 -3.12 9.88 -8.41
C GLY A 45 -3.45 9.04 -7.18
N TRP A 46 -3.33 7.71 -7.30
CA TRP A 46 -3.58 6.81 -6.19
C TRP A 46 -2.28 6.37 -5.54
N ARG A 47 -2.34 6.16 -4.23
CA ARG A 47 -1.20 5.80 -3.38
C ARG A 47 -1.46 4.47 -2.71
N VAL A 48 -0.44 3.63 -2.71
CA VAL A 48 -0.34 2.46 -1.84
C VAL A 48 0.72 2.79 -0.79
N GLN A 49 0.29 2.94 0.46
CA GLN A 49 1.17 3.24 1.58
C GLN A 49 1.23 2.06 2.54
N CYS A 50 2.45 1.70 2.95
CA CYS A 50 2.68 0.63 3.90
C CYS A 50 2.33 1.09 5.32
N VAL A 51 1.74 0.19 6.11
CA VAL A 51 1.49 0.41 7.54
C VAL A 51 2.77 0.06 8.32
N PRO A 52 3.27 0.94 9.21
CA PRO A 52 4.44 0.63 10.02
C PRO A 52 4.12 -0.41 11.10
N VAL A 53 5.13 -1.09 11.64
CA VAL A 53 4.94 -2.08 12.72
C VAL A 53 4.40 -1.42 14.00
N THR A 54 4.77 -0.17 14.24
CA THR A 54 4.24 0.69 15.32
C THR A 54 4.11 2.12 14.79
N MET A 55 3.31 2.95 15.46
CA MET A 55 3.02 4.34 15.06
C MET A 55 4.25 5.19 14.69
N HIS A 56 5.38 4.96 15.36
CA HIS A 56 6.61 5.75 15.19
C HIS A 56 7.74 4.98 14.50
N SER A 57 7.48 3.77 13.98
CA SER A 57 8.52 2.96 13.36
C SER A 57 8.73 3.31 11.87
N PHE A 58 10.00 3.24 11.44
CA PHE A 58 10.36 3.25 10.02
C PHE A 58 10.23 1.87 9.37
N LYS A 59 10.03 0.81 10.16
CA LYS A 59 9.85 -0.56 9.66
C LYS A 59 8.39 -0.77 9.29
N ASN A 60 8.13 -1.17 8.04
CA ASN A 60 6.81 -1.54 7.56
C ASN A 60 6.42 -2.95 8.01
N ARG A 61 5.13 -3.20 8.22
CA ARG A 61 4.57 -4.57 8.38
C ARG A 61 4.84 -5.40 7.13
N LEU A 62 4.66 -4.78 5.96
CA LEU A 62 5.11 -5.28 4.68
C LEU A 62 5.52 -4.10 3.79
N SER A 63 6.73 -4.17 3.23
CA SER A 63 7.20 -3.18 2.26
C SER A 63 6.82 -3.59 0.84
N LEU A 64 6.75 -2.62 -0.07
CA LEU A 64 6.61 -2.90 -1.49
C LEU A 64 7.81 -3.73 -2.01
N PRO A 65 7.59 -4.60 -3.01
CA PRO A 65 8.59 -5.52 -3.55
C PRO A 65 9.91 -4.83 -3.88
N GLU A 66 11.02 -5.45 -3.51
CA GLU A 66 12.37 -4.92 -3.79
C GLU A 66 12.60 -4.60 -5.28
N PRO A 67 12.16 -5.43 -6.25
CA PRO A 67 12.34 -5.13 -7.67
C PRO A 67 11.65 -3.85 -8.14
N TRP A 68 10.67 -3.33 -7.40
CA TRP A 68 9.95 -2.11 -7.77
C TRP A 68 10.62 -0.85 -7.24
N ARG A 69 11.45 -0.98 -6.19
CA ARG A 69 11.93 0.15 -5.40
C ARG A 69 12.80 1.09 -6.23
N GLY A 70 12.46 2.37 -6.20
CA GLY A 70 13.17 3.40 -6.96
C GLY A 70 12.73 3.51 -8.43
N LEU A 71 11.91 2.59 -8.93
CA LEU A 71 11.39 2.63 -10.30
C LEU A 71 10.21 3.59 -10.44
N ARG A 72 9.98 4.06 -11.67
CA ARG A 72 8.94 5.02 -12.04
C ARG A 72 8.38 4.74 -13.44
N GLY A 73 7.14 5.17 -13.68
CA GLY A 73 6.51 5.13 -15.00
C GLY A 73 6.56 3.74 -15.65
N ASP A 74 6.81 3.71 -16.95
CA ASP A 74 6.79 2.49 -17.77
C ASP A 74 7.73 1.40 -17.26
N SER A 75 8.91 1.77 -16.74
CA SER A 75 9.87 0.79 -16.19
C SER A 75 9.27 0.02 -15.01
N LEU A 76 8.56 0.73 -14.13
CA LEU A 76 7.85 0.12 -13.02
C LEU A 76 6.66 -0.69 -13.52
N SER A 77 5.89 -0.15 -14.47
CA SER A 77 4.72 -0.84 -15.02
C SER A 77 5.09 -2.19 -15.65
N GLN A 78 6.21 -2.23 -16.39
CA GLN A 78 6.73 -3.45 -17.00
C GLN A 78 7.18 -4.48 -15.96
N ILE A 79 7.99 -4.06 -14.98
CA ILE A 79 8.50 -4.96 -13.94
C ILE A 79 7.38 -5.46 -13.01
N ALA A 80 6.41 -4.61 -12.69
CA ALA A 80 5.27 -4.97 -11.85
C ALA A 80 4.21 -5.80 -12.60
N GLY A 81 4.20 -5.74 -13.94
CA GLY A 81 3.10 -6.29 -14.74
C GLY A 81 1.77 -5.56 -14.49
N ILE A 82 1.84 -4.29 -14.09
CA ILE A 82 0.68 -3.46 -13.71
C ILE A 82 0.76 -2.16 -14.51
N PRO A 83 -0.23 -1.83 -15.36
CA PRO A 83 -0.19 -0.60 -16.16
C PRO A 83 -0.30 0.67 -15.28
N ASP A 84 0.10 1.81 -15.84
CA ASP A 84 -0.07 3.15 -15.27
C ASP A 84 0.56 3.36 -13.88
N CYS A 85 1.63 2.60 -13.56
CA CYS A 85 2.38 2.83 -12.34
C CYS A 85 3.10 4.19 -12.40
N ILE A 86 3.02 4.95 -11.30
CA ILE A 86 3.66 6.27 -11.19
C ILE A 86 5.07 6.12 -10.61
N PHE A 87 5.20 5.51 -9.43
CA PHE A 87 6.48 5.30 -8.76
C PHE A 87 6.39 4.30 -7.59
N VAL A 88 7.56 3.84 -7.14
CA VAL A 88 7.77 3.27 -5.80
C VAL A 88 9.00 3.95 -5.18
N HIS A 89 8.87 4.41 -3.93
CA HIS A 89 9.99 4.99 -3.20
C HIS A 89 11.14 3.98 -3.03
N ALA A 90 12.40 4.42 -3.01
CA ALA A 90 13.57 3.53 -2.89
C ALA A 90 13.54 2.64 -1.63
N ASN A 91 13.01 3.15 -0.53
CA ASN A 91 12.82 2.37 0.71
C ASN A 91 11.55 1.47 0.70
N GLY A 92 10.73 1.52 -0.35
CA GLY A 92 9.55 0.65 -0.53
C GLY A 92 8.36 0.94 0.40
N PHE A 93 8.33 2.06 1.13
CA PHE A 93 7.22 2.36 2.06
C PHE A 93 5.98 2.97 1.39
N ILE A 94 6.12 3.52 0.18
CA ILE A 94 5.03 4.12 -0.58
C ILE A 94 5.26 3.93 -2.08
N GLY A 95 4.18 3.76 -2.80
CA GLY A 95 4.13 3.81 -4.25
C GLY A 95 2.81 4.39 -4.74
N GLY A 96 2.61 4.37 -6.04
CA GLY A 96 1.36 4.84 -6.60
C GLY A 96 1.12 4.47 -8.04
N ASN A 97 -0.15 4.58 -8.43
CA ASN A 97 -0.67 4.29 -9.76
C ASN A 97 -1.62 5.43 -10.17
N ALA A 98 -1.90 5.59 -11.47
CA ALA A 98 -2.85 6.58 -11.96
C ALA A 98 -4.28 6.32 -11.46
N ASN A 99 -4.65 5.05 -11.22
CA ASN A 99 -6.00 4.67 -10.83
C ASN A 99 -6.05 3.76 -9.58
N ARG A 100 -7.26 3.60 -9.03
CA ARG A 100 -7.52 2.82 -7.83
C ARG A 100 -7.23 1.34 -8.07
N GLU A 101 -7.68 0.81 -9.20
CA GLU A 101 -7.59 -0.60 -9.56
C GLU A 101 -6.13 -1.04 -9.68
N GLY A 102 -5.29 -0.24 -10.31
CA GLY A 102 -3.85 -0.45 -10.42
C GLY A 102 -3.16 -0.35 -9.07
N THR A 103 -3.57 0.58 -8.21
CA THR A 103 -3.05 0.70 -6.84
C THR A 103 -3.41 -0.52 -5.98
N LEU A 104 -4.64 -1.02 -6.10
CA LEU A 104 -5.08 -2.26 -5.48
C LEU A 104 -4.30 -3.46 -6.02
N ALA A 105 -4.07 -3.53 -7.34
CA ALA A 105 -3.25 -4.57 -7.95
C ALA A 105 -1.82 -4.58 -7.40
N MET A 106 -1.23 -3.40 -7.17
CA MET A 106 0.10 -3.28 -6.55
C MET A 106 0.12 -3.86 -5.14
N ALA A 107 -0.85 -3.51 -4.30
CA ALA A 107 -0.95 -4.03 -2.94
C ALA A 107 -1.19 -5.56 -2.92
N CYS A 108 -2.10 -6.06 -3.76
CA CYS A 108 -2.38 -7.49 -3.89
C CYS A 108 -1.18 -8.28 -4.42
N ALA A 109 -0.41 -7.74 -5.37
CA ALA A 109 0.82 -8.36 -5.84
C ALA A 109 1.89 -8.39 -4.74
N ALA A 110 2.05 -7.33 -3.95
CA ALA A 110 2.96 -7.32 -2.80
C ALA A 110 2.60 -8.37 -1.74
N LEU A 111 1.31 -8.52 -1.40
CA LEU A 111 0.84 -9.58 -0.51
C LEU A 111 1.15 -10.97 -1.07
N ARG A 112 0.81 -11.22 -2.34
CA ARG A 112 1.03 -12.52 -2.98
C ARG A 112 2.51 -12.91 -2.99
N LEU A 113 3.41 -11.99 -3.35
CA LEU A 113 4.86 -12.24 -3.34
C LEU A 113 5.42 -12.55 -1.94
N THR A 114 4.71 -12.18 -0.89
CA THR A 114 5.09 -12.48 0.50
C THR A 114 4.65 -13.88 0.94
N TYR A 115 3.52 -14.36 0.41
CA TYR A 115 2.87 -15.60 0.82
C TYR A 115 3.04 -16.76 -0.17
N LEU A 116 3.76 -16.54 -1.27
CA LEU A 116 4.19 -17.62 -2.15
C LEU A 116 5.35 -18.40 -1.47
N PRO A 117 5.32 -19.75 -1.48
CA PRO A 117 6.38 -20.58 -0.93
C PRO A 117 7.68 -20.53 -1.75
#